data_AF-A0A7C7XZ63-F1
#
_entry.id   AF-A0A7C7XZ63-F1
#
_cell.length_a   1.000
_cell.length_b   1.000
_cell.length_c   1.000
_cell.angle_alpha   90.00
_cell.angle_beta   90.00
_cell.angle_gamma   90.00
#
_symmetry.space_group_name_H-M   'P 1'
#
loop_
_entity.id
_entity.type
_entity.pdbx_description
1 polymer ?
#
loop_
_entity_poly.entity_id
_entity_poly.type
_entity_poly.pdbx_seq_one_letter_code
_entity_poly.pdbx_strand_id
1 'polypeptide(L)'
;MPLTQQSSRAPVREKPTPWRSHGTPRAPAIPFNTEYFTHELIADSGEFVINFMPAENADLVAKVAGCSGSDVDKFDAFEIQTTPASTVEAPVLSAPYAFYECKTIDRQSYGDHDLFAGRVTAVQWEESAFFKDGTIDLEHASPALYIGEDQYTRASQTFHHPRN
;
A
#
# COMPACT_ATOMS: atom_id res chain seq x y z
N MET A 1 -4.81 -4.27 2.91
CA MET A 1 -3.76 -3.30 2.56
C MET A 1 -4.46 -2.03 2.10
N PRO A 2 -4.33 -0.89 2.80
CA PRO A 2 -4.90 0.36 2.31
C PRO A 2 -4.06 0.93 1.16
N LEU A 3 -4.74 1.31 0.08
CA LEU A 3 -4.17 2.09 -1.01
C LEU A 3 -4.59 3.54 -0.89
N THR A 4 -3.67 4.45 -1.18
CA THR A 4 -3.90 5.89 -1.13
C THR A 4 -3.73 6.57 -2.47
N GLN A 5 -4.57 7.57 -2.70
CA GLN A 5 -4.43 8.54 -3.78
C GLN A 5 -5.10 9.88 -3.42
N GLN A 6 -4.41 10.99 -3.63
CA GLN A 6 -4.89 12.38 -3.52
C GLN A 6 -3.91 13.29 -4.32
N SER A 7 -4.34 14.46 -4.78
CA SER A 7 -3.52 15.40 -5.55
C SER A 7 -3.07 16.59 -4.70
N SER A 8 -1.78 16.72 -4.38
CA SER A 8 -1.15 18.03 -4.05
C SER A 8 0.40 17.98 -4.09
N ARG A 9 1.02 19.04 -4.63
CA ARG A 9 2.46 19.16 -4.96
C ARG A 9 3.35 19.61 -3.80
N ALA A 10 4.49 18.94 -3.59
CA ALA A 10 5.69 19.47 -2.90
C ALA A 10 6.99 18.76 -3.38
N PRO A 11 8.19 19.39 -3.32
CA PRO A 11 9.41 18.83 -3.91
C PRO A 11 10.11 17.83 -2.96
N VAL A 12 10.58 16.70 -3.51
CA VAL A 12 11.17 15.57 -2.77
C VAL A 12 12.69 15.50 -2.91
N ARG A 13 13.37 15.08 -1.83
CA ARG A 13 14.81 14.75 -1.79
C ARG A 13 15.00 13.23 -1.93
N GLU A 14 15.82 12.83 -2.90
CA GLU A 14 16.11 11.43 -3.23
C GLU A 14 17.11 10.76 -2.26
N LYS A 15 16.93 9.45 -2.02
CA LYS A 15 18.02 8.51 -1.72
C LYS A 15 17.85 7.24 -2.57
N PRO A 16 18.90 6.78 -3.29
CA PRO A 16 18.82 5.53 -4.05
C PRO A 16 19.00 4.33 -3.10
N THR A 17 18.10 3.34 -3.17
CA THR A 17 18.14 2.14 -2.34
C THR A 17 18.97 0.99 -2.96
N PRO A 18 19.63 0.15 -2.15
CA PRO A 18 20.72 -0.74 -2.60
C PRO A 18 20.28 -2.19 -2.93
N TRP A 19 19.01 -2.55 -2.86
CA TRP A 19 18.59 -3.95 -2.94
C TRP A 19 18.25 -4.42 -4.36
N ARG A 20 19.25 -4.99 -5.04
CA ARG A 20 19.05 -5.82 -6.25
C ARG A 20 18.72 -7.27 -5.85
N SER A 21 17.45 -7.59 -5.62
CA SER A 21 16.98 -8.98 -5.75
C SER A 21 16.68 -9.27 -7.23
N HIS A 22 17.23 -10.37 -7.75
CA HIS A 22 17.28 -10.69 -9.17
C HIS A 22 15.89 -10.86 -9.83
N GLY A 23 15.70 -10.25 -10.99
CA GLY A 23 15.07 -10.91 -12.14
C GLY A 23 13.62 -10.59 -12.52
N THR A 24 12.71 -10.28 -11.60
CA THR A 24 11.29 -10.07 -11.95
C THR A 24 10.86 -8.60 -11.76
N PRO A 25 10.24 -7.97 -12.77
CA PRO A 25 9.53 -6.70 -12.56
C PRO A 25 8.51 -6.90 -11.45
N ARG A 26 8.62 -6.14 -10.37
CA ARG A 26 7.62 -6.12 -9.30
C ARG A 26 6.40 -5.38 -9.87
N ALA A 27 5.46 -6.15 -10.40
CA ALA A 27 4.20 -5.65 -10.92
C ALA A 27 3.05 -6.21 -10.08
N PRO A 28 2.79 -5.67 -8.85
CA PRO A 28 1.59 -6.03 -8.12
C PRO A 28 0.36 -5.79 -8.98
N ALA A 29 -0.54 -6.77 -8.97
CA ALA A 29 -1.85 -6.69 -9.60
C ALA A 29 -2.91 -6.66 -8.50
N ILE A 30 -3.68 -5.58 -8.42
CA ILE A 30 -4.65 -5.36 -7.34
C ILE A 30 -6.04 -5.17 -7.96
N PRO A 31 -7.03 -5.97 -7.55
CA PRO A 31 -8.40 -5.80 -8.02
C PRO A 31 -9.08 -4.64 -7.27
N PHE A 32 -9.81 -3.82 -8.00
CA PHE A 32 -10.68 -2.79 -7.44
C PHE A 32 -12.07 -2.94 -8.02
N ASN A 33 -13.08 -2.88 -7.16
CA ASN A 33 -14.46 -2.78 -7.61
C ASN A 33 -14.61 -1.46 -8.39
N THR A 34 -15.26 -1.53 -9.55
CA THR A 34 -15.48 -0.41 -10.46
C THR A 34 -16.38 0.69 -9.88
N GLU A 35 -17.15 0.39 -8.84
CA GLU A 35 -17.98 1.36 -8.13
C GLU A 35 -17.21 2.16 -7.06
N TYR A 36 -15.98 1.78 -6.73
CA TYR A 36 -15.22 2.45 -5.69
C TYR A 36 -14.57 3.74 -6.21
N PHE A 37 -14.67 4.82 -5.45
CA PHE A 37 -14.02 6.08 -5.80
C PHE A 37 -12.49 5.95 -5.99
N THR A 38 -11.83 5.07 -5.23
CA THR A 38 -10.41 4.74 -5.43
C THR A 38 -10.12 4.19 -6.82
N HIS A 39 -11.05 3.46 -7.43
CA HIS A 39 -10.89 2.96 -8.79
C HIS A 39 -10.83 4.10 -9.81
N GLU A 40 -11.78 5.04 -9.74
CA GLU A 40 -11.82 6.23 -10.62
C GLU A 40 -10.53 7.04 -10.48
N LEU A 41 -10.12 7.29 -9.24
CA LEU A 41 -8.87 7.99 -8.94
C LEU A 41 -7.67 7.30 -9.63
N ILE A 42 -7.53 5.97 -9.49
CA ILE A 42 -6.37 5.24 -10.04
C ILE A 42 -6.44 5.20 -11.58
N ALA A 43 -7.65 5.07 -12.14
CA ALA A 43 -7.88 5.10 -13.57
C ALA A 43 -7.45 6.44 -14.19
N ASP A 44 -7.75 7.55 -13.51
CA ASP A 44 -7.46 8.90 -14.01
C ASP A 44 -6.00 9.30 -13.83
N SER A 45 -5.41 9.00 -12.67
CA SER A 45 -4.03 9.38 -12.39
C SER A 45 -3.01 8.42 -13.01
N GLY A 46 -3.36 7.14 -13.13
CA GLY A 46 -2.42 6.08 -13.44
C GLY A 46 -1.37 5.83 -12.34
N GLU A 47 -1.59 6.31 -11.12
CA GLU A 47 -0.63 6.25 -10.02
C GLU A 47 -1.28 5.84 -8.70
N PHE A 48 -0.57 5.05 -7.88
CA PHE A 48 -1.06 4.65 -6.57
C PHE A 48 0.09 4.29 -5.62
N VAL A 49 -0.18 4.38 -4.32
CA VAL A 49 0.71 3.87 -3.27
C VAL A 49 0.05 2.69 -2.57
N ILE A 50 0.81 1.59 -2.42
CA ILE A 50 0.43 0.45 -1.58
C ILE A 50 1.09 0.65 -0.22
N ASN A 51 0.30 0.82 0.83
CA ASN A 51 0.81 0.97 2.20
C ASN A 51 0.67 -0.36 2.95
N PHE A 52 1.76 -0.80 3.56
CA PHE A 52 1.79 -1.96 4.44
C PHE A 52 1.71 -1.46 5.89
N MET A 53 0.57 -1.71 6.54
CA MET A 53 0.23 -1.09 7.82
C MET A 53 0.38 -2.08 8.98
N PRO A 54 0.86 -1.62 10.13
CA PRO A 54 0.89 -2.41 11.35
C PRO A 54 -0.54 -2.59 11.91
N ALA A 55 -0.77 -3.64 12.69
CA ALA A 55 -2.06 -4.07 13.21
C ALA A 55 -2.64 -3.07 14.22
N GLU A 56 -1.77 -2.31 14.87
CA GLU A 56 -2.11 -1.19 15.75
C GLU A 56 -2.86 -0.08 14.99
N ASN A 57 -2.71 -0.03 13.66
CA ASN A 57 -3.42 0.88 12.77
C ASN A 57 -4.62 0.22 12.07
N ALA A 58 -5.07 -0.97 12.48
CA ALA A 58 -6.20 -1.66 11.86
C ALA A 58 -7.48 -0.81 11.83
N ASP A 59 -7.76 -0.06 12.89
CA ASP A 59 -8.91 0.86 12.95
C ASP A 59 -8.85 1.94 11.87
N LEU A 60 -7.66 2.49 11.61
CA LEU A 60 -7.45 3.46 10.53
C LEU A 60 -7.66 2.80 9.17
N VAL A 61 -7.11 1.59 8.97
CA VAL A 61 -7.32 0.81 7.74
C VAL A 61 -8.81 0.58 7.48
N ALA A 62 -9.56 0.18 8.51
CA ALA A 62 -10.99 -0.06 8.43
C ALA A 62 -11.77 1.22 8.08
N LYS A 63 -11.48 2.34 8.74
CA LYS A 63 -12.11 3.64 8.44
C LYS A 63 -11.89 4.08 7.00
N VAL A 64 -10.66 3.93 6.49
CA VAL A 64 -10.34 4.29 5.10
C VAL A 64 -11.04 3.39 4.10
N ALA A 65 -11.16 2.09 4.40
CA ALA A 65 -11.80 1.10 3.53
C ALA A 65 -13.34 1.15 3.57
N GLY A 66 -13.94 1.50 4.71
CA GLY A 66 -15.38 1.39 4.96
C GLY A 66 -16.23 2.59 4.54
N CYS A 67 -15.62 3.68 4.07
CA CYS A 67 -16.36 4.87 3.59
C CYS A 67 -16.17 5.07 2.09
N SER A 68 -17.13 5.63 1.38
CA SER A 68 -16.90 6.13 0.01
C SER A 68 -16.13 7.44 0.07
N GLY A 69 -15.13 7.61 -0.81
CA GLY A 69 -14.41 8.89 -0.95
C GLY A 69 -15.15 9.92 -1.81
N SER A 70 -16.27 9.53 -2.44
CA SER A 70 -17.09 10.42 -3.28
C SER A 70 -17.78 11.52 -2.48
N ASP A 71 -18.07 11.27 -1.21
CA ASP A 71 -18.97 12.12 -0.41
C ASP A 71 -18.22 12.89 0.69
N VAL A 72 -17.03 12.42 1.09
CA VAL A 72 -16.26 12.93 2.22
C VAL A 72 -14.77 12.86 1.90
N ASP A 73 -14.04 13.96 2.12
CA ASP A 73 -12.58 13.91 2.19
C ASP A 73 -12.18 13.11 3.45
N LYS A 74 -11.85 11.83 3.24
CA LYS A 74 -11.48 10.90 4.31
C LYS A 74 -10.24 11.35 5.07
N PHE A 75 -9.33 12.05 4.39
CA PHE A 75 -8.09 12.48 5.03
C PHE A 75 -8.39 13.52 6.08
N ASP A 76 -9.23 14.50 5.75
CA ASP A 76 -9.68 15.52 6.70
C ASP A 76 -10.61 14.91 7.76
N ALA A 77 -11.58 14.08 7.36
CA ALA A 77 -12.58 13.53 8.29
C ALA A 77 -12.01 12.58 9.35
N PHE A 78 -10.92 11.88 9.04
CA PHE A 78 -10.26 10.95 9.96
C PHE A 78 -8.87 11.43 10.41
N GLU A 79 -8.53 12.69 10.15
CA GLU A 79 -7.24 13.33 10.48
C GLU A 79 -6.03 12.50 10.00
N ILE A 80 -6.18 11.87 8.84
CA ILE A 80 -5.19 10.96 8.28
C ILE A 80 -3.98 11.76 7.85
N GLN A 81 -2.88 11.54 8.55
CA GLN A 81 -1.62 12.16 8.21
C GLN A 81 -1.02 11.48 6.98
N THR A 82 -0.47 12.27 6.07
CA THR A 82 0.17 11.79 4.85
C THR A 82 1.50 12.48 4.60
N THR A 83 2.38 11.80 3.88
CA THR A 83 3.62 12.39 3.36
C THR A 83 3.67 12.29 1.82
N PRO A 84 4.34 13.23 1.14
CA PRO A 84 4.55 13.14 -0.30
C PRO A 84 5.36 11.89 -0.68
N ALA A 85 4.90 11.18 -1.70
CA ALA A 85 5.67 10.12 -2.35
C ALA A 85 6.78 10.72 -3.24
N SER A 86 7.78 9.90 -3.56
CA SER A 86 9.01 10.35 -4.25
C SER A 86 8.94 10.33 -5.77
N THR A 87 8.11 9.47 -6.35
CA THR A 87 8.05 9.17 -7.79
C THR A 87 6.63 9.19 -8.36
N VAL A 88 5.62 9.34 -7.50
CA VAL A 88 4.18 9.43 -7.82
C VAL A 88 3.54 10.57 -7.02
N GLU A 89 2.40 11.06 -7.48
CA GLU A 89 1.63 12.12 -6.81
C GLU A 89 0.72 11.57 -5.71
N ALA A 90 0.38 10.28 -5.78
CA ALA A 90 -0.39 9.61 -4.73
C ALA A 90 0.34 9.68 -3.37
N PRO A 91 -0.30 10.13 -2.28
CA PRO A 91 0.36 10.31 -1.00
C PRO A 91 0.63 8.96 -0.32
N VAL A 92 1.61 8.96 0.58
CA VAL A 92 1.89 7.84 1.49
C VAL A 92 1.13 8.08 2.80
N LEU A 93 0.49 7.05 3.35
CA LEU A 93 -0.12 7.14 4.69
C LEU A 93 0.94 7.34 5.77
N SER A 94 0.53 7.84 6.92
CA SER A 94 1.40 7.87 8.10
C SER A 94 1.63 6.48 8.67
N ALA A 95 2.87 6.23 9.12
CA ALA A 95 3.28 5.02 9.83
C ALA A 95 3.08 3.66 9.10
N PRO A 96 3.24 3.54 7.77
CA PRO A 96 3.42 2.24 7.16
C PRO A 96 4.82 1.71 7.48
N TYR A 97 4.92 0.44 7.85
CA TYR A 97 6.24 -0.20 8.02
C TYR A 97 6.94 -0.44 6.67
N ALA A 98 6.17 -0.40 5.56
CA ALA A 98 6.68 -0.37 4.19
C ALA A 98 5.64 0.23 3.23
N PHE A 99 6.07 0.77 2.10
CA PHE A 99 5.18 1.16 1.03
C PHE A 99 5.82 1.04 -0.35
N TYR A 100 4.98 0.80 -1.36
CA TYR A 100 5.36 0.79 -2.78
C TYR A 100 4.69 1.94 -3.51
N GLU A 101 5.48 2.69 -4.26
CA GLU A 101 5.00 3.68 -5.20
C GLU A 101 4.86 3.01 -6.57
N CYS A 102 3.68 3.11 -7.18
CA CYS A 102 3.33 2.36 -8.37
C CYS A 102 2.77 3.26 -9.46
N LYS A 103 3.17 3.02 -10.70
CA LYS A 103 2.50 3.55 -11.90
C LYS A 103 1.80 2.43 -12.64
N THR A 104 0.51 2.60 -12.94
CA THR A 104 -0.30 1.64 -13.68
C THR A 104 0.33 1.34 -15.05
N ILE A 105 0.48 0.05 -15.36
CA ILE A 105 1.02 -0.43 -16.63
C ILE A 105 0.03 -1.29 -17.42
N ASP A 106 -0.98 -1.85 -16.75
CA ASP A 106 -2.07 -2.59 -17.36
C ASP A 106 -3.33 -2.51 -16.49
N ARG A 107 -4.49 -2.63 -17.13
CA ARG A 107 -5.81 -2.67 -16.49
C ARG A 107 -6.67 -3.65 -17.25
N GLN A 108 -7.13 -4.70 -16.57
CA GLN A 108 -7.97 -5.75 -17.17
C GLN A 108 -9.28 -5.90 -16.41
N SER A 109 -10.39 -5.93 -17.13
CA SER A 109 -11.73 -6.00 -16.54
C SER A 109 -12.20 -7.43 -16.33
N TYR A 110 -12.73 -7.69 -15.13
CA TYR A 110 -13.25 -8.99 -14.69
C TYR A 110 -14.57 -8.78 -13.94
N GLY A 111 -15.67 -8.66 -14.69
CA GLY A 111 -16.99 -8.44 -14.11
C GLY A 111 -17.13 -7.05 -13.50
N ASP A 112 -17.40 -6.99 -12.21
CA ASP A 112 -17.55 -5.75 -11.42
C ASP A 112 -16.20 -5.19 -10.90
N HIS A 113 -15.09 -5.86 -11.18
CA HIS A 113 -13.75 -5.44 -10.78
C HIS A 113 -12.84 -5.21 -11.98
N ASP A 114 -11.93 -4.25 -11.83
CA ASP A 114 -10.75 -4.13 -12.70
C ASP A 114 -9.49 -4.49 -11.92
N LEU A 115 -8.64 -5.31 -12.55
CA LEU A 115 -7.32 -5.66 -12.06
C LEU A 115 -6.30 -4.65 -12.60
N PHE A 116 -5.71 -3.85 -11.71
CA PHE A 116 -4.67 -2.90 -12.08
C PHE A 116 -3.29 -3.51 -11.81
N ALA A 117 -2.49 -3.69 -12.85
CA ALA A 117 -1.08 -4.02 -12.71
C ALA A 117 -0.27 -2.72 -12.62
N GLY A 118 0.50 -2.54 -11.54
CA GLY A 118 1.33 -1.35 -11.34
C GLY A 118 2.81 -1.69 -11.36
N ARG A 119 3.61 -0.96 -12.13
CA ARG A 119 5.08 -1.02 -12.04
C ARG A 119 5.53 -0.28 -10.79
N VAL A 120 6.22 -0.97 -9.89
CA VAL A 120 6.83 -0.34 -8.72
C VAL A 120 7.98 0.57 -9.16
N THR A 121 7.88 1.85 -8.86
CA THR A 121 8.88 2.89 -9.16
C THR A 121 9.74 3.25 -7.96
N ALA A 122 9.23 3.08 -6.74
CA ALA A 122 10.00 3.20 -5.51
C ALA A 122 9.48 2.26 -4.41
N VAL A 123 10.37 1.90 -3.50
CA VAL A 123 10.08 1.07 -2.32
C VAL A 123 10.80 1.67 -1.13
N GLN A 124 10.07 1.91 -0.05
CA GLN A 124 10.63 2.34 1.23
C GLN A 124 10.05 1.48 2.35
N TRP A 125 10.83 1.32 3.42
CA TRP A 125 10.47 0.53 4.58
C TRP A 125 11.22 0.98 5.81
N GLU A 126 10.68 0.65 6.98
CA GLU A 126 11.38 0.81 8.25
C GLU A 126 12.40 -0.32 8.43
N GLU A 127 13.65 0.03 8.74
CA GLU A 127 14.72 -0.95 8.92
C GLU A 127 14.41 -1.94 10.06
N SER A 128 13.70 -1.50 11.11
CA SER A 128 13.25 -2.33 12.23
C SER A 128 12.22 -3.38 11.84
N ALA A 129 11.47 -3.18 10.75
CA ALA A 129 10.43 -4.11 10.31
C ALA A 129 11.00 -5.36 9.60
N PHE A 130 12.31 -5.41 9.34
CA PHE A 130 12.95 -6.49 8.60
C PHE A 130 14.25 -6.93 9.25
N PHE A 131 14.50 -8.24 9.27
CA PHE A 131 15.80 -8.80 9.63
C PHE A 131 16.84 -8.54 8.53
N LYS A 132 18.12 -8.70 8.88
CA LYS A 132 19.25 -8.48 7.96
C LYS A 132 19.24 -9.38 6.72
N ASP A 133 18.58 -10.53 6.80
CA ASP A 133 18.42 -11.46 5.67
C ASP A 133 17.27 -11.07 4.73
N GLY A 134 16.56 -9.97 5.04
CA GLY A 134 15.45 -9.43 4.27
C GLY A 134 14.09 -10.06 4.62
N THR A 135 14.02 -10.97 5.59
CA THR A 135 12.75 -11.50 6.08
C THR A 135 12.06 -10.50 7.00
N ILE A 136 10.73 -10.55 7.06
CA ILE A 136 9.95 -9.64 7.89
C ILE A 136 10.08 -10.02 9.37
N ASP A 137 10.28 -9.01 10.22
CA ASP A 137 10.18 -9.16 11.66
C ASP A 137 8.72 -8.94 12.08
N LEU A 138 8.01 -10.02 12.41
CA LEU A 138 6.59 -9.95 12.75
C LEU A 138 6.31 -9.20 14.06
N GLU A 139 7.29 -9.09 14.95
CA GLU A 139 7.14 -8.34 16.20
C GLU A 139 7.14 -6.84 15.93
N HIS A 140 8.08 -6.37 15.11
CA HIS A 140 8.21 -4.95 14.78
C HIS A 140 7.27 -4.50 13.66
N ALA A 141 7.08 -5.30 12.61
CA ALA A 141 6.18 -4.95 11.50
C ALA A 141 4.69 -5.12 11.87
N SER A 142 4.38 -6.10 12.74
CA SER A 142 3.02 -6.43 13.21
C SER A 142 1.95 -6.33 12.10
N PRO A 143 2.02 -7.07 10.97
CA PRO A 143 1.16 -6.76 9.82
C PRO A 143 -0.34 -6.86 10.11
N ALA A 144 -1.11 -5.84 9.72
CA ALA A 144 -2.58 -5.86 9.78
C ALA A 144 -3.14 -6.80 8.69
N LEU A 145 -3.79 -7.89 9.11
CA LEU A 145 -4.40 -8.88 8.22
C LEU A 145 -5.92 -8.85 8.38
N TYR A 146 -6.62 -8.52 7.30
CA TYR A 146 -8.08 -8.58 7.26
C TYR A 146 -8.54 -10.04 7.08
N ILE A 147 -9.51 -10.48 7.89
CA ILE A 147 -10.02 -11.85 7.86
C ILE A 147 -11.53 -11.95 7.60
N GLY A 148 -12.22 -10.83 7.37
CA GLY A 148 -13.66 -10.78 7.09
C GLY A 148 -14.48 -10.09 8.19
N GLU A 149 -15.68 -9.62 7.86
CA GLU A 149 -16.64 -9.01 8.81
C GLU A 149 -16.02 -7.92 9.72
N ASP A 150 -15.25 -7.00 9.12
CA ASP A 150 -14.51 -5.95 9.83
C ASP A 150 -13.50 -6.46 10.88
N GLN A 151 -13.14 -7.73 10.83
CA GLN A 151 -12.15 -8.33 11.72
C GLN A 151 -10.75 -8.27 11.12
N TYR A 152 -9.80 -7.90 11.98
CA TYR A 152 -8.38 -7.88 11.68
C TYR A 152 -7.62 -8.73 12.68
N THR A 153 -6.51 -9.29 12.23
CA THR A 153 -5.57 -10.04 13.04
C THR A 153 -4.14 -9.63 12.70
N ARG A 154 -3.18 -10.14 13.47
CA ARG A 154 -1.76 -10.04 13.16
C ARG A 154 -1.13 -11.42 13.13
N ALA A 155 -0.13 -11.60 12.27
CA ALA A 155 0.67 -12.80 12.31
C ALA A 155 1.53 -12.82 13.58
N SER A 156 1.52 -13.92 14.31
CA SER A 156 2.26 -14.07 15.58
C SER A 156 3.37 -15.13 15.52
N GLN A 157 3.51 -15.83 14.40
CA GLN A 157 4.45 -16.94 14.25
C GLN A 157 4.95 -17.07 12.81
N THR A 158 6.23 -17.38 12.67
CA THR A 158 6.87 -17.71 11.39
C THR A 158 7.24 -19.20 11.37
N PHE A 159 7.10 -19.82 10.20
CA PHE A 159 7.56 -21.19 9.95
C PHE A 159 8.66 -21.16 8.88
N HIS A 160 9.79 -21.81 9.15
CA HIS A 160 10.90 -21.89 8.20
C HIS A 160 10.91 -23.26 7.52
N HIS A 161 10.65 -23.30 6.22
CA HIS A 161 10.89 -24.48 5.40
C HIS A 161 12.29 -24.36 4.77
N PRO A 162 13.21 -25.32 4.98
CA PRO A 162 14.50 -25.31 4.29
C PRO A 162 14.29 -25.35 2.77
N ARG A 163 15.01 -24.49 2.04
CA ARG A 163 15.07 -24.54 0.59
C ARG A 163 15.99 -25.71 0.21
N ASN A 164 15.49 -26.63 -0.63
CA ASN A 164 16.31 -27.68 -1.26
C ASN A 164 17.31 -27.09 -2.26
#